data_AF-A0A4R1VPJ8-F1
#
_entry.id   AF-A0A4R1VPJ8-F1
#
_cell.length_a   1.000
_cell.length_b   1.000
_cell.length_c   1.000
_cell.angle_alpha   90.00
_cell.angle_beta   90.00
_cell.angle_gamma   90.00
#
_symmetry.space_group_name_H-M   'P 1'
#
loop_
_entity.id
_entity.type
_entity.pdbx_description
1 polymer ?
#
loop_
_entity_poly.entity_id
_entity_poly.type
_entity_poly.pdbx_seq_one_letter_code
_entity_poly.pdbx_strand_id
1 'polypeptide(L)'
;MADINGSSIGDNISGSALGDRILSGQGNDTVHGAGGDDYIIGGANSDNLYGDEGNDTIYGGGSADKLRGGEGNDYLNGGGGADRIYGGSGDDIIFGGAGDDVLYGDNPNDPTETGADIFEFDKDDGSDKVFDFELGLDKVRLLEGNTYSLSYLGDNTILTYGTTTVRFYDAHLTSADIIFA
;
A
#
# COMPACT_ATOMS: atom_id res chain seq x y z
N MET A 1 13.26 9.64 16.88
CA MET A 1 13.98 9.94 15.62
C MET A 1 15.44 9.60 15.74
N ALA A 2 15.69 8.31 15.63
CA ALA A 2 16.96 7.72 15.24
C ALA A 2 17.02 7.60 13.72
N ASP A 3 18.23 7.71 13.18
CA ASP A 3 18.52 7.33 11.80
C ASP A 3 19.11 5.91 11.82
N ILE A 4 18.41 4.94 11.23
CA ILE A 4 18.83 3.53 11.17
C ILE A 4 19.15 3.20 9.70
N ASN A 5 20.37 2.70 9.46
CA ASN A 5 20.80 2.27 8.13
C ASN A 5 21.18 0.78 8.20
N GLY A 6 20.57 -0.02 7.33
CA GLY A 6 21.00 -1.38 7.08
C GLY A 6 22.21 -1.44 6.16
N SER A 7 22.44 -2.61 5.60
CA SER A 7 23.68 -3.01 4.95
C SER A 7 23.42 -3.36 3.47
N SER A 8 24.30 -4.18 2.88
CA SER A 8 24.13 -4.68 1.52
C SER A 8 23.69 -6.15 1.49
N ILE A 9 23.26 -6.68 2.63
CA ILE A 9 22.75 -8.03 2.81
C ILE A 9 21.44 -7.93 3.62
N GLY A 10 20.63 -8.98 3.60
CA GLY A 10 19.38 -9.00 4.36
C GLY A 10 19.58 -8.72 5.85
N ASP A 11 18.89 -7.71 6.34
CA ASP A 11 18.92 -7.22 7.71
C ASP A 11 17.62 -7.52 8.45
N ASN A 12 17.71 -7.59 9.79
CA ASN A 12 16.55 -7.57 10.67
C ASN A 12 16.64 -6.28 11.50
N ILE A 13 15.78 -5.32 11.19
CA ILE A 13 15.81 -3.98 11.74
C ILE A 13 14.56 -3.77 12.61
N SER A 14 14.76 -3.16 13.77
CA SER A 14 13.68 -2.69 14.62
C SER A 14 13.95 -1.25 15.02
N GLY A 15 12.96 -0.39 14.82
CA GLY A 15 12.92 0.97 15.32
C GLY A 15 12.68 1.02 16.82
N SER A 16 12.30 2.20 17.29
CA SER A 16 12.04 2.51 18.67
C SER A 16 10.57 2.89 18.88
N ALA A 17 10.18 3.25 20.10
CA ALA A 17 8.82 3.73 20.38
C ALA A 17 8.63 5.22 20.01
N LEU A 18 9.52 5.79 19.20
CA LEU A 18 9.47 7.15 18.70
C LEU A 18 9.68 7.08 17.19
N GLY A 19 9.03 7.97 16.44
CA GLY A 19 9.21 8.01 14.98
C GLY A 19 10.67 8.11 14.55
N ASP A 20 11.07 7.23 13.64
CA ASP A 20 12.42 6.94 13.18
C ASP A 20 12.54 7.08 11.66
N ARG A 21 13.78 7.18 11.18
CA ARG A 21 14.10 7.14 9.76
C ARG A 21 14.90 5.88 9.48
N ILE A 22 14.32 4.96 8.73
CA ILE A 22 14.90 3.66 8.45
C ILE A 22 15.17 3.52 6.96
N LEU A 23 16.42 3.17 6.62
CA LEU A 23 16.83 2.78 5.28
C LEU A 23 17.46 1.39 5.35
N SER A 24 16.78 0.35 4.89
CA SER A 24 17.29 -1.03 5.05
C SER A 24 18.36 -1.40 4.03
N GLY A 25 18.22 -0.94 2.78
CA GLY A 25 19.34 -0.88 1.83
C GLY A 25 19.24 -1.90 0.69
N GLN A 26 20.16 -2.87 0.66
CA GLN A 26 20.08 -3.97 -0.32
C GLN A 26 19.97 -5.30 0.42
N GLY A 27 19.38 -6.28 -0.26
CA GLY A 27 19.16 -7.61 0.32
C GLY A 27 17.71 -7.75 0.71
N ASN A 28 17.30 -8.96 1.10
CA ASN A 28 15.92 -9.17 1.52
C ASN A 28 15.83 -8.83 3.01
N ASP A 29 15.26 -7.68 3.32
CA ASP A 29 15.20 -7.13 4.66
C ASP A 29 13.90 -7.48 5.39
N THR A 30 13.94 -7.39 6.71
CA THR A 30 12.76 -7.38 7.57
C THR A 30 12.87 -6.18 8.49
N VAL A 31 11.92 -5.26 8.39
CA VAL A 31 11.93 -3.98 9.10
C VAL A 31 10.66 -3.81 9.89
N HIS A 32 10.80 -3.46 11.17
CA HIS A 32 9.72 -3.04 12.06
C HIS A 32 9.98 -1.60 12.51
N GLY A 33 9.05 -0.68 12.25
CA GLY A 33 9.07 0.70 12.76
C GLY A 33 8.91 0.75 14.28
N ALA A 34 8.07 -0.15 14.79
CA ALA A 34 7.67 -0.30 16.18
C ALA A 34 6.66 0.74 16.66
N GLY A 35 7.08 1.95 17.02
CA GLY A 35 6.12 2.94 17.55
C GLY A 35 6.43 4.37 17.18
N GLY A 36 5.38 5.14 16.95
CA GLY A 36 5.44 6.52 16.50
C GLY A 36 5.66 6.64 14.99
N ASP A 37 5.38 7.83 14.45
CA ASP A 37 5.37 8.07 13.01
C ASP A 37 6.73 7.85 12.33
N ASP A 38 6.89 6.73 11.64
CA ASP A 38 8.12 6.25 11.03
C ASP A 38 8.23 6.58 9.54
N TYR A 39 9.46 6.71 9.05
CA TYR A 39 9.77 6.85 7.63
C TYR A 39 10.70 5.70 7.20
N ILE A 40 10.14 4.74 6.46
CA ILE A 40 10.81 3.48 6.09
C ILE A 40 11.05 3.43 4.57
N ILE A 41 12.28 3.10 4.18
CA ILE A 41 12.64 2.74 2.79
C ILE A 41 13.27 1.35 2.81
N GLY A 42 12.64 0.38 2.14
CA GLY A 42 13.17 -0.97 1.92
C GLY A 42 14.39 -0.95 0.99
N GLY A 43 14.17 -0.46 -0.23
CA GLY A 43 15.25 -0.20 -1.17
C GLY A 43 15.27 -1.23 -2.29
N ALA A 44 16.27 -2.11 -2.31
CA ALA A 44 16.44 -3.09 -3.38
C ALA A 44 16.26 -4.51 -2.86
N ASN A 45 15.72 -5.38 -3.71
CA ASN A 45 15.33 -6.76 -3.40
C ASN A 45 14.01 -6.83 -2.61
N SER A 46 13.61 -8.04 -2.23
CA SER A 46 12.27 -8.31 -1.71
C SER A 46 12.24 -8.19 -0.20
N ASP A 47 11.57 -7.14 0.28
CA ASP A 47 11.55 -6.75 1.68
C ASP A 47 10.22 -7.09 2.37
N ASN A 48 10.27 -7.20 3.70
CA ASN A 48 9.06 -7.20 4.54
C ASN A 48 9.15 -5.97 5.46
N LEU A 49 8.26 -5.02 5.24
CA LEU A 49 8.26 -3.71 5.90
C LEU A 49 6.98 -3.55 6.72
N TYR A 50 7.14 -3.24 8.00
CA TYR A 50 6.06 -3.07 8.96
C TYR A 50 6.22 -1.70 9.64
N GLY A 51 5.20 -0.84 9.57
CA GLY A 51 5.15 0.42 10.30
C GLY A 51 4.93 0.17 11.81
N ASP A 52 3.98 -0.71 12.11
CA ASP A 52 3.52 -1.07 13.45
C ASP A 52 2.61 0.03 14.06
N GLU A 53 2.96 0.70 15.16
CA GLU A 53 2.11 1.75 15.74
C GLU A 53 2.54 3.14 15.23
N GLY A 54 1.65 3.96 14.68
CA GLY A 54 1.99 5.33 14.26
C GLY A 54 1.42 5.68 12.89
N ASN A 55 1.55 6.94 12.48
CA ASN A 55 1.25 7.33 11.09
C ASN A 55 2.54 7.23 10.28
N ASP A 56 2.70 6.12 9.58
CA ASP A 56 3.95 5.74 8.97
C ASP A 56 3.98 6.08 7.48
N THR A 57 5.18 6.23 6.94
CA THR A 57 5.43 6.40 5.52
C THR A 57 6.40 5.32 5.08
N ILE A 58 5.93 4.39 4.24
CA ILE A 58 6.68 3.20 3.85
C ILE A 58 6.83 3.15 2.32
N TYR A 59 8.07 3.02 1.87
CA TYR A 59 8.44 2.79 0.47
C TYR A 59 9.10 1.41 0.32
N GLY A 60 8.50 0.52 -0.47
CA GLY A 60 9.01 -0.82 -0.77
C GLY A 60 10.30 -0.74 -1.57
N GLY A 61 10.20 -0.34 -2.83
CA GLY A 61 11.35 -0.27 -3.71
C GLY A 61 11.01 -0.61 -5.14
N GLY A 62 11.92 -1.33 -5.80
CA GLY A 62 11.75 -1.75 -7.20
C GLY A 62 11.63 -3.27 -7.37
N SER A 63 11.30 -4.00 -6.32
CA SER A 63 11.18 -5.45 -6.31
C SER A 63 9.88 -5.87 -5.62
N ALA A 64 9.56 -7.17 -5.64
CA ALA A 64 8.33 -7.65 -5.02
C ALA A 64 8.44 -7.61 -3.49
N ASP A 65 7.73 -6.69 -2.87
CA ASP A 65 7.78 -6.37 -1.45
C ASP A 65 6.49 -6.76 -0.71
N LYS A 66 6.58 -6.79 0.62
CA LYS A 66 5.42 -6.86 1.50
C LYS A 66 5.43 -5.67 2.44
N LEU A 67 4.37 -4.88 2.39
CA LEU A 67 4.19 -3.72 3.25
C LEU A 67 2.97 -3.94 4.14
N ARG A 68 3.09 -3.52 5.40
CA ARG A 68 1.96 -3.34 6.31
C ARG A 68 2.15 -2.02 7.05
N GLY A 69 1.15 -1.14 7.00
CA GLY A 69 1.14 0.10 7.78
C GLY A 69 1.04 -0.22 9.27
N GLY A 70 -0.13 -0.65 9.73
CA GLY A 70 -0.32 -1.10 11.10
C GLY A 70 -1.46 -0.35 11.77
N GLU A 71 -1.20 0.30 12.91
CA GLU A 71 -2.18 1.18 13.55
C GLU A 71 -1.84 2.64 13.23
N GLY A 72 -2.76 3.36 12.59
CA GLY A 72 -2.57 4.78 12.28
C GLY A 72 -2.94 5.08 10.84
N ASN A 73 -2.78 6.33 10.42
CA ASN A 73 -3.07 6.73 9.05
C ASN A 73 -1.78 6.71 8.25
N ASP A 74 -1.59 5.65 7.49
CA ASP A 74 -0.32 5.33 6.84
C ASP A 74 -0.30 5.76 5.37
N TYR A 75 0.91 6.01 4.87
CA TYR A 75 1.20 6.12 3.44
C TYR A 75 2.09 4.96 3.01
N LEU A 76 1.56 4.12 2.11
CA LEU A 76 2.22 2.90 1.65
C LEU A 76 2.43 2.96 0.14
N ASN A 77 3.69 2.82 -0.28
CA ASN A 77 4.09 2.85 -1.68
C ASN A 77 4.95 1.61 -2.00
N GLY A 78 4.41 0.65 -2.73
CA GLY A 78 5.13 -0.57 -3.14
C GLY A 78 6.30 -0.25 -4.07
N GLY A 79 6.03 0.63 -5.05
CA GLY A 79 7.01 1.21 -5.93
C GLY A 79 6.99 0.51 -7.27
N GLY A 80 7.83 -0.50 -7.48
CA GLY A 80 7.67 -1.38 -8.62
C GLY A 80 7.98 -2.81 -8.22
N GLY A 81 7.35 -3.79 -8.85
CA GLY A 81 7.39 -5.15 -8.35
C GLY A 81 6.04 -5.81 -8.43
N ALA A 82 5.86 -6.93 -7.74
CA ALA A 82 4.52 -7.52 -7.58
C ALA A 82 4.29 -7.59 -6.08
N ASP A 83 3.72 -6.52 -5.55
CA ASP A 83 3.72 -6.21 -4.14
C ASP A 83 2.48 -6.75 -3.44
N ARG A 84 2.60 -6.89 -2.11
CA ARG A 84 1.47 -7.14 -1.23
C ARG A 84 1.43 -6.06 -0.17
N ILE A 85 0.37 -5.26 -0.19
CA ILE A 85 0.24 -4.12 0.70
C ILE A 85 -1.04 -4.27 1.52
N TYR A 86 -0.90 -4.08 2.83
CA TYR A 86 -2.00 -4.01 3.79
C TYR A 86 -1.91 -2.65 4.47
N GLY A 87 -2.97 -1.84 4.41
CA GLY A 87 -3.06 -0.58 5.15
C GLY A 87 -2.93 -0.84 6.65
N GLY A 88 -3.93 -1.50 7.20
CA GLY A 88 -4.02 -1.75 8.64
C GLY A 88 -5.26 -1.06 9.19
N SER A 89 -5.21 -0.62 10.45
CA SER A 89 -6.28 0.21 11.02
C SER A 89 -5.97 1.68 10.80
N GLY A 90 -6.94 2.44 10.32
CA GLY A 90 -6.81 3.90 10.15
C GLY A 90 -7.14 4.30 8.73
N ASP A 91 -7.11 5.60 8.43
CA ASP A 91 -7.41 6.09 7.09
C ASP A 91 -6.12 6.11 6.26
N ASP A 92 -5.90 5.06 5.46
CA ASP A 92 -4.64 4.84 4.76
C ASP A 92 -4.63 5.35 3.32
N ILE A 93 -3.43 5.61 2.81
CA ILE A 93 -3.18 5.86 1.38
C ILE A 93 -2.28 4.77 0.85
N ILE A 94 -2.80 3.99 -0.09
CA ILE A 94 -2.16 2.80 -0.62
C ILE A 94 -1.89 2.98 -2.11
N PHE A 95 -0.62 2.92 -2.49
CA PHE A 95 -0.16 2.95 -3.86
C PHE A 95 0.69 1.71 -4.15
N GLY A 96 0.17 0.80 -4.98
CA GLY A 96 0.93 -0.39 -5.43
C GLY A 96 2.16 0.02 -6.24
N GLY A 97 1.94 0.90 -7.22
CA GLY A 97 2.96 1.33 -8.16
C GLY A 97 3.00 0.39 -9.36
N ALA A 98 4.19 0.20 -9.94
CA ALA A 98 4.35 -0.55 -11.18
C ALA A 98 4.46 -2.07 -10.95
N GLY A 99 3.43 -2.81 -11.32
CA GLY A 99 3.44 -4.23 -11.63
C GLY A 99 2.07 -4.86 -11.42
N ASP A 100 2.03 -6.06 -10.86
CA ASP A 100 0.74 -6.76 -10.64
C ASP A 100 0.55 -6.94 -9.13
N ASP A 101 -0.08 -5.96 -8.50
CA ASP A 101 -0.10 -5.85 -7.04
C ASP A 101 -1.35 -6.45 -6.40
N VAL A 102 -1.24 -6.73 -5.10
CA VAL A 102 -2.37 -7.11 -4.26
C VAL A 102 -2.47 -6.17 -3.07
N LEU A 103 -3.58 -5.45 -3.01
CA LEU A 103 -3.83 -4.37 -2.05
C LEU A 103 -5.02 -4.72 -1.16
N TYR A 104 -4.89 -4.40 0.12
CA TYR A 104 -5.91 -4.52 1.14
C TYR A 104 -5.92 -3.20 1.93
N GLY A 105 -7.11 -2.63 2.14
CA GLY A 105 -7.28 -1.49 3.05
C GLY A 105 -7.00 -1.94 4.48
N ASP A 106 -7.90 -2.75 5.00
CA ASP A 106 -7.77 -3.41 6.30
C ASP A 106 -7.22 -4.85 6.20
N ASN A 107 -6.84 -5.45 7.32
CA ASN A 107 -6.55 -6.88 7.38
C ASN A 107 -7.82 -7.73 7.30
N PRO A 108 -8.00 -8.57 6.26
CA PRO A 108 -9.23 -9.34 6.05
C PRO A 108 -9.48 -10.43 7.11
N ASN A 109 -8.52 -10.68 8.00
CA ASN A 109 -8.66 -11.65 9.09
C ASN A 109 -8.89 -10.99 10.47
N ASP A 110 -8.84 -9.65 10.54
CA ASP A 110 -9.08 -8.91 11.76
C ASP A 110 -10.18 -7.85 11.55
N PRO A 111 -11.45 -8.17 11.88
CA PRO A 111 -12.56 -7.25 11.67
C PRO A 111 -12.55 -6.07 12.66
N THR A 112 -11.51 -5.93 13.47
CA THR A 112 -11.32 -4.77 14.34
C THR A 112 -10.43 -3.69 13.71
N GLU A 113 -9.69 -4.04 12.65
CA GLU A 113 -9.07 -3.07 11.76
C GLU A 113 -10.18 -2.48 10.87
N THR A 114 -10.23 -1.15 10.81
CA THR A 114 -11.21 -0.39 10.02
C THR A 114 -10.55 0.92 9.58
N GLY A 115 -10.87 1.37 8.36
CA GLY A 115 -10.34 2.60 7.78
C GLY A 115 -11.27 3.22 6.74
N ALA A 116 -11.08 4.50 6.43
CA ALA A 116 -11.58 5.06 5.17
C ALA A 116 -10.40 5.28 4.22
N ASP A 117 -10.13 4.28 3.39
CA ASP A 117 -8.89 4.18 2.66
C ASP A 117 -8.93 4.82 1.27
N ILE A 118 -7.74 5.11 0.76
CA ILE A 118 -7.55 5.63 -0.58
C ILE A 118 -6.55 4.77 -1.35
N PHE A 119 -7.06 4.05 -2.34
CA PHE A 119 -6.25 3.31 -3.30
C PHE A 119 -5.88 4.24 -4.47
N GLU A 120 -4.59 4.50 -4.64
CA GLU A 120 -4.07 5.35 -5.71
C GLU A 120 -3.63 4.52 -6.91
N PHE A 121 -3.86 5.04 -8.12
CA PHE A 121 -3.38 4.42 -9.37
C PHE A 121 -2.96 5.46 -10.41
N ASP A 122 -1.85 5.19 -11.10
CA ASP A 122 -1.45 5.83 -12.35
C ASP A 122 -1.84 4.98 -13.59
N LYS A 123 -1.58 5.49 -14.79
CA LYS A 123 -2.02 4.89 -16.07
C LYS A 123 -1.24 3.64 -16.46
N ASP A 124 -0.08 3.40 -15.88
CA ASP A 124 0.86 2.34 -16.25
C ASP A 124 1.32 1.48 -15.07
N ASP A 125 0.50 1.42 -14.02
CA ASP A 125 0.73 0.61 -12.83
C ASP A 125 0.63 -0.89 -13.13
N GLY A 126 -0.23 -1.33 -14.05
CA GLY A 126 -0.29 -2.73 -14.46
C GLY A 126 -1.60 -3.41 -14.09
N SER A 127 -1.57 -4.64 -13.57
CA SER A 127 -2.80 -5.45 -13.34
C SER A 127 -2.99 -5.81 -11.87
N ASP A 128 -3.72 -4.96 -11.16
CA ASP A 128 -3.83 -5.01 -9.71
C ASP A 128 -5.11 -5.66 -9.21
N LYS A 129 -5.07 -6.04 -7.93
CA LYS A 129 -6.20 -6.59 -7.19
C LYS A 129 -6.38 -5.83 -5.90
N VAL A 130 -7.60 -5.36 -5.68
CA VAL A 130 -8.01 -4.77 -4.42
C VAL A 130 -9.01 -5.71 -3.76
N PHE A 131 -8.74 -6.04 -2.51
CA PHE A 131 -9.64 -6.76 -1.63
C PHE A 131 -10.14 -5.81 -0.54
N ASP A 132 -11.31 -6.14 0.01
CA ASP A 132 -11.90 -5.45 1.16
C ASP A 132 -12.25 -3.97 0.94
N PHE A 133 -12.53 -3.57 -0.31
CA PHE A 133 -12.96 -2.21 -0.59
C PHE A 133 -14.34 -1.92 0.03
N GLU A 134 -14.38 -1.01 1.00
CA GLU A 134 -15.57 -0.62 1.73
C GLU A 134 -16.37 0.47 1.00
N LEU A 135 -17.42 0.03 0.27
CA LEU A 135 -18.27 0.94 -0.50
C LEU A 135 -18.85 2.08 0.36
N GLY A 136 -18.59 3.32 -0.07
CA GLY A 136 -19.07 4.54 0.59
C GLY A 136 -18.15 5.10 1.67
N LEU A 137 -17.13 4.34 2.09
CA LEU A 137 -16.04 4.80 2.95
C LEU A 137 -14.80 5.03 2.09
N ASP A 138 -14.33 3.98 1.43
CA ASP A 138 -13.12 4.02 0.63
C ASP A 138 -13.28 4.81 -0.66
N LYS A 139 -12.12 5.22 -1.20
CA LYS A 139 -12.00 5.90 -2.49
C LYS A 139 -10.88 5.32 -3.34
N VAL A 140 -11.07 5.46 -4.65
CA VAL A 140 -10.02 5.22 -5.64
C VAL A 140 -9.59 6.57 -6.19
N ARG A 141 -8.30 6.91 -6.05
CA ARG A 141 -7.72 8.14 -6.59
C ARG A 141 -6.91 7.84 -7.85
N LEU A 142 -7.27 8.50 -8.95
CA LEU A 142 -6.48 8.43 -10.18
C LEU A 142 -5.50 9.61 -10.22
N LEU A 143 -4.19 9.30 -10.29
CA LEU A 143 -3.12 10.27 -10.04
C LEU A 143 -2.83 11.22 -11.21
N GLU A 144 -3.49 11.02 -12.34
CA GLU A 144 -3.46 11.91 -13.49
C GLU A 144 -4.78 11.74 -14.27
N GLY A 145 -5.03 12.52 -15.32
CA GLY A 145 -6.04 12.28 -16.38
C GLY A 145 -7.43 11.67 -16.04
N ASN A 146 -8.51 12.28 -16.51
CA ASN A 146 -9.84 11.91 -15.99
C ASN A 146 -10.62 10.85 -16.80
N THR A 147 -9.94 10.01 -17.59
CA THR A 147 -10.59 9.03 -18.48
C THR A 147 -10.37 7.61 -18.00
N TYR A 148 -11.43 6.99 -17.49
CA TYR A 148 -11.44 5.60 -17.02
C TYR A 148 -12.71 4.89 -17.49
N SER A 149 -12.76 3.57 -17.34
CA SER A 149 -13.98 2.78 -17.50
C SER A 149 -14.16 1.81 -16.35
N LEU A 150 -15.42 1.61 -15.94
CA LEU A 150 -15.83 0.54 -15.03
C LEU A 150 -16.60 -0.51 -15.81
N SER A 151 -16.23 -1.77 -15.62
CA SER A 151 -17.00 -2.93 -16.09
C SER A 151 -17.18 -3.92 -14.94
N TYR A 152 -18.15 -4.81 -15.05
CA TYR A 152 -18.54 -5.67 -13.93
C TYR A 152 -18.50 -7.15 -14.33
N LEU A 153 -17.95 -7.98 -13.44
CA LEU A 153 -17.89 -9.42 -13.58
C LEU A 153 -18.44 -10.08 -12.31
N GLY A 154 -19.74 -10.38 -12.32
CA GLY A 154 -20.46 -10.74 -11.09
C GLY A 154 -20.45 -9.54 -10.13
N ASP A 155 -20.05 -9.79 -8.89
CA ASP A 155 -19.96 -8.75 -7.86
C ASP A 155 -18.64 -7.97 -7.88
N ASN A 156 -17.72 -8.33 -8.78
CA ASN A 156 -16.44 -7.63 -8.92
C ASN A 156 -16.55 -6.44 -9.87
N THR A 157 -15.82 -5.37 -9.56
CA THR A 157 -15.58 -4.26 -10.50
C THR A 157 -14.22 -4.40 -11.15
N ILE A 158 -14.16 -4.14 -12.46
CA ILE A 158 -12.93 -3.97 -13.22
C ILE A 158 -12.83 -2.51 -13.63
N LEU A 159 -11.88 -1.81 -13.03
CA LEU A 159 -11.46 -0.46 -13.42
C LEU A 159 -10.38 -0.59 -14.51
N THR A 160 -10.52 0.17 -15.59
CA THR A 160 -9.46 0.36 -16.58
C THR A 160 -9.12 1.83 -16.68
N TYR A 161 -7.84 2.17 -16.55
CA TYR A 161 -7.33 3.53 -16.56
C TYR A 161 -5.97 3.54 -17.28
N GLY A 162 -5.92 4.09 -18.50
CA GLY A 162 -4.75 3.94 -19.35
C GLY A 162 -4.49 2.48 -19.73
N THR A 163 -3.32 1.96 -19.36
CA THR A 163 -2.97 0.53 -19.43
C THR A 163 -3.22 -0.22 -18.12
N THR A 164 -3.42 0.49 -17.00
CA THR A 164 -3.75 -0.11 -15.70
C THR A 164 -5.13 -0.77 -15.71
N THR A 165 -5.22 -1.96 -15.13
CA THR A 165 -6.47 -2.69 -14.89
C THR A 165 -6.53 -3.16 -13.45
N VAL A 166 -7.50 -2.67 -12.69
CA VAL A 166 -7.68 -3.05 -11.29
C VAL A 166 -8.94 -3.86 -11.13
N ARG A 167 -8.83 -5.02 -10.49
CA ARG A 167 -9.99 -5.81 -10.07
C ARG A 167 -10.28 -5.59 -8.60
N PHE A 168 -11.41 -4.95 -8.33
CA PHE A 168 -11.98 -4.86 -6.98
C PHE A 168 -12.85 -6.09 -6.74
N TYR A 169 -12.47 -6.89 -5.75
CA TYR A 169 -13.18 -8.11 -5.40
C TYR A 169 -14.38 -7.81 -4.51
N ASP A 170 -15.52 -8.43 -4.85
CA ASP A 170 -16.79 -8.32 -4.11
C ASP A 170 -17.27 -6.87 -3.83
N ALA A 171 -16.84 -5.92 -4.66
CA ALA A 171 -17.20 -4.52 -4.57
C ALA A 171 -17.71 -3.99 -5.92
N HIS A 172 -18.90 -3.38 -5.90
CA HIS A 172 -19.56 -2.80 -7.07
C HIS A 172 -19.39 -1.26 -7.10
N LEU A 173 -18.23 -0.80 -7.54
CA LEU A 173 -17.88 0.63 -7.53
C LEU A 173 -18.69 1.41 -8.56
N THR A 174 -18.91 2.68 -8.27
CA THR A 174 -19.53 3.65 -9.16
C THR A 174 -18.62 4.86 -9.35
N SER A 175 -19.02 5.81 -10.19
CA SER A 175 -18.27 7.07 -10.32
C SER A 175 -18.24 7.93 -9.05
N ALA A 176 -19.04 7.60 -8.02
CA ALA A 176 -18.99 8.29 -6.72
C ALA A 176 -17.82 7.80 -5.84
N ASP A 177 -17.21 6.67 -6.21
CA ASP A 177 -16.09 6.05 -5.50
C ASP A 177 -14.74 6.49 -6.10
N ILE A 178 -14.78 7.14 -7.27
CA ILE A 178 -13.59 7.61 -8.00
C ILE A 178 -13.38 9.10 -7.74
N ILE A 179 -12.17 9.45 -7.33
CA ILE A 179 -11.67 10.82 -7.18
C ILE A 179 -10.42 11.03 -8.04
N PHE A 180 -10.04 12.28 -8.22
CA PHE A 180 -8.88 12.68 -9.02
C PHE A 180 -7.96 13.58 -8.19
N ALA A 181 -6.66 13.53 -8.47
CA ALA A 181 -5.68 14.47 -7.93
C ALA A 181 -5.86 15.90 -8.46
#